data_AF-A0A815XW27-F1
#
_entry.id   AF-A0A815XW27-F1
#
_cell.length_a   1.000
_cell.length_b   1.000
_cell.length_c   1.000
_cell.angle_alpha   90.00
_cell.angle_beta   90.00
_cell.angle_gamma   90.00
#
_symmetry.space_group_name_H-M   'P 1'
#
loop_
_entity.id
_entity.type
_entity.pdbx_description
1 polymer ?
#
loop_
_entity_poly.entity_id
_entity_poly.type
_entity_poly.pdbx_seq_one_letter_code
_entity_poly.pdbx_strand_id
1 'polypeptide(L)' 'MSITKESELIGMQKISEAVAITLREMRNHARPGMSTKELDDFGGDILKSFGAKSAPALTYNFPGWTCI' A
#
# COMPACT_ATOMS: atom_id res chain seq x y z
N MET A 1 16.27 -6.24 7.74
CA MET A 1 16.39 -4.85 7.27
C MET A 1 17.21 -4.10 8.30
N SER A 2 18.30 -3.46 7.89
CA SER A 2 19.13 -2.65 8.78
C SER A 2 19.10 -1.21 8.29
N ILE A 3 18.78 -0.27 9.18
CA ILE A 3 18.86 1.17 8.92
C ILE A 3 20.22 1.63 9.42
N THR A 4 21.02 2.17 8.52
CA THR A 4 22.40 2.61 8.76
C THR A 4 22.59 4.11 8.54
N LYS A 5 21.63 4.76 7.88
CA LYS A 5 21.65 6.20 7.57
C LYS A 5 20.32 6.85 7.93
N GLU A 6 20.38 8.12 8.31
CA GLU A 6 19.17 8.92 8.60
C GLU A 6 18.23 9.00 7.39
N SER A 7 18.77 9.08 6.17
CA SER A 7 17.96 9.09 4.95
C SER A 7 17.13 7.81 4.77
N GLU A 8 17.63 6.66 5.24
CA GLU A 8 16.90 5.39 5.21
C GLU A 8 15.77 5.42 6.23
N LEU A 9 16.00 5.96 7.43
CA LEU A 9 14.97 6.14 8.45
C LEU A 9 13.84 7.06 7.96
N ILE A 10 14.19 8.22 7.39
CA ILE A 10 13.23 9.16 6.81
C ILE A 10 12.44 8.51 5.68
N GLY A 11 13.11 7.74 4.81
CA GLY A 11 12.45 6.98 3.75
C GLY A 11 11.45 5.98 4.30
N MET A 12 11.84 5.22 5.32
CA MET A 12 10.98 4.25 6.00
C MET A 12 9.76 4.92 6.65
N GLN A 13 9.94 6.05 7.34
CA GLN A 13 8.83 6.80 7.95
C GLN A 13 7.82 7.26 6.90
N LYS A 14 8.28 7.84 5.78
CA LYS A 14 7.41 8.31 4.70
C LYS A 14 6.59 7.19 4.07
N ILE A 15 7.21 6.05 3.76
CA ILE A 15 6.47 4.92 3.18
C ILE A 15 5.54 4.28 4.21
N SER A 16 5.91 4.23 5.49
CA SER A 16 5.04 3.75 6.56
C SER A 16 3.79 4.61 6.71
N GLU A 17 3.90 5.93 6.60
CA GLU A 17 2.75 6.83 6.63
C GLU A 17 1.80 6.59 5.44
N ALA A 18 2.35 6.48 4.22
CA ALA A 18 1.55 6.17 3.04
C ALA A 18 0.81 4.84 3.18
N VAL A 19 1.48 3.78 3.63
CA VAL A 19 0.87 2.46 3.86
C VAL A 19 -0.20 2.50 4.95
N ALA A 20 0.05 3.21 6.05
CA ALA A 20 -0.91 3.35 7.15
C ALA A 20 -2.19 4.09 6.72
N ILE A 21 -2.04 5.16 5.93
CA ILE A 21 -3.17 5.89 5.36
C ILE A 21 -3.94 4.99 4.40
N THR A 22 -3.27 4.33 3.44
CA THR A 22 -3.92 3.41 2.50
C THR A 22 -4.73 2.34 3.23
N LEU A 23 -4.14 1.67 4.24
CA LEU A 23 -4.83 0.62 4.99
C LEU A 23 -6.07 1.17 5.72
N ARG A 24 -5.97 2.35 6.33
CA ARG A 24 -7.11 2.97 7.03
C ARG A 24 -8.25 3.28 6.05
N GLU A 25 -7.92 3.89 4.91
CA GLU A 25 -8.94 4.23 3.91
C GLU A 25 -9.56 2.98 3.28
N MET A 26 -8.76 1.96 2.96
CA MET A 26 -9.29 0.66 2.48
C MET A 26 -10.26 0.06 3.49
N ARG A 27 -9.90 0.04 4.79
CA ARG A 27 -10.79 -0.46 5.85
C ARG A 27 -12.09 0.32 5.95
N ASN A 28 -12.05 1.64 5.76
CA ASN A 28 -13.24 2.50 5.78
C ASN A 28 -14.09 2.31 4.52
N HIS A 29 -13.48 2.00 3.38
CA HIS A 29 -14.16 1.81 2.10
C HIS A 29 -14.85 0.44 1.99
N ALA A 30 -14.26 -0.58 2.63
CA ALA A 30 -14.74 -1.95 2.62
C ALA A 30 -16.18 -2.05 3.16
N ARG A 31 -17.05 -2.71 2.40
CA ARG A 31 -18.47 -2.90 2.72
C ARG A 31 -18.99 -4.24 2.22
N PRO A 32 -20.04 -4.82 2.84
CA PRO A 32 -20.65 -6.07 2.37
C PRO A 32 -21.06 -5.99 0.89
N GLY A 33 -20.80 -7.05 0.14
CA GLY A 33 -21.09 -7.14 -1.30
C GLY A 33 -20.02 -6.55 -2.21
N MET A 34 -18.96 -5.94 -1.68
CA MET A 34 -17.78 -5.51 -2.44
C MET A 34 -16.86 -6.69 -2.74
N SER A 35 -16.30 -6.74 -3.95
CA SER A 35 -15.25 -7.69 -4.30
C SER A 35 -13.89 -7.26 -3.75
N THR A 36 -13.01 -8.22 -3.46
CA THR A 36 -11.63 -7.93 -3.05
C THR A 36 -10.87 -7.17 -4.12
N LYS A 37 -11.19 -7.37 -5.41
CA LYS A 37 -10.57 -6.62 -6.51
C LYS A 37 -10.91 -5.12 -6.46
N GLU A 38 -12.16 -4.76 -6.22
CA GLU A 38 -12.56 -3.34 -6.09
C GLU A 38 -11.83 -2.67 -4.92
N LEU A 39 -11.70 -3.38 -3.79
CA LEU A 39 -10.97 -2.88 -2.64
C LEU A 39 -9.45 -2.76 -2.91
N ASP A 40 -8.88 -3.74 -3.62
CA ASP A 40 -7.47 -3.75 -4.00
C ASP A 40 -7.13 -2.62 -4.98
N ASP A 41 -7.94 -2.42 -6.01
CA ASP A 41 -7.79 -1.32 -6.97
C ASP A 41 -7.85 0.04 -6.26
N PHE A 42 -8.79 0.22 -5.32
CA PHE A 42 -8.89 1.42 -4.49
C PHE A 42 -7.63 1.66 -3.65
N GLY A 43 -7.10 0.62 -3.02
CA GLY A 43 -5.82 0.70 -2.30
C GLY A 43 -4.65 1.05 -3.20
N GLY A 44 -4.60 0.47 -4.40
CA GLY A 44 -3.61 0.73 -5.44
C GLY A 44 -3.59 2.20 -5.88
N ASP A 45 -4.76 2.80 -6.09
CA ASP A 45 -4.90 4.21 -6.48
C ASP A 45 -4.39 5.16 -5.39
N ILE A 46 -4.66 4.85 -4.11
CA ILE A 46 -4.14 5.65 -2.99
C ILE A 46 -2.61 5.54 -2.93
N LEU A 47 -2.04 4.34 -3.00
CA LEU A 47 -0.58 4.16 -3.03
C LEU A 47 0.06 4.95 -4.17
N LYS A 48 -0.53 4.90 -5.36
CA LYS A 48 -0.08 5.65 -6.54
C LYS A 48 -0.14 7.16 -6.32
N SER A 49 -1.14 7.67 -5.60
CA SER A 49 -1.25 9.10 -5.27
C SER A 49 -0.11 9.60 -4.39
N PHE A 50 0.45 8.74 -3.53
CA PHE A 50 1.65 9.02 -2.73
C PHE A 50 2.96 8.82 -3.52
N GLY A 51 2.88 8.41 -4.79
CA GLY A 51 4.05 7.97 -5.58
C GLY A 51 4.65 6.66 -5.07
N ALA A 52 3.96 5.94 -4.18
CA ALA A 52 4.39 4.65 -3.68
C ALA A 52 4.20 3.58 -4.76
N LYS A 53 5.12 2.62 -4.80
CA LYS A 53 5.03 1.44 -5.66
C LYS A 53 4.66 0.24 -4.80
N SER A 54 3.58 -0.45 -5.17
CA SER A 54 3.17 -1.66 -4.48
C SER A 54 4.28 -2.71 -4.55
N ALA A 55 4.73 -3.17 -3.38
CA ALA A 55 5.69 -4.25 -3.31
C ALA A 55 5.10 -5.57 -3.86
N PRO A 56 3.87 -6.00 -3.51
CA PRO A 56 3.26 -7.16 -4.14
C PRO A 56 3.26 -7.07 -5.67
N ALA A 57 2.69 -6.01 -6.26
CA ALA A 57 2.57 -5.88 -7.72
C ALA A 57 3.91 -5.93 -8.48
N LEU A 58 5.01 -5.54 -7.83
CA LEU A 58 6.36 -5.59 -8.41
C LEU A 58 7.06 -6.94 -8.22
N THR A 59 6.55 -7.80 -7.35
CA THR A 59 7.26 -8.99 -6.90
C THR A 59 6.55 -10.25 -7.35
N TYR A 60 7.32 -11.19 -7.91
CA TYR A 60 6.85 -12.56 -8.22
C TYR A 60 5.57 -12.66 -9.05
N ASN A 61 5.33 -11.71 -9.97
CA ASN A 61 4.10 -11.62 -10.77
C ASN A 61 2.81 -11.68 -9.94
N PHE A 62 2.84 -11.14 -8.71
CA PHE A 62 1.65 -11.07 -7.89
C PHE A 62 0.55 -10.27 -8.62
N PRO A 63 -0.71 -10.74 -8.62
CA PRO A 63 -1.74 -10.22 -9.52
C PRO A 63 -2.44 -8.93 -9.03
N GLY A 64 -2.12 -8.44 -7.84
CA GLY A 64 -2.78 -7.30 -7.20
C GLY A 64 -1.83 -6.29 -6.56
N TRP A 65 -2.40 -5.26 -5.94
CA TRP A 65 -1.65 -4.20 -5.26
C TRP A 65 -1.38 -4.53 -3.78
N THR A 66 -2.28 -5.30 -3.17
CA THR A 66 -2.30 -5.66 -1.76
C THR A 66 -2.78 -7.12 -1.59
N CYS A 67 -2.58 -7.68 -0.41
CA CYS A 67 -3.15 -8.97 -0.03
C CYS A 67 -4.35 -8.72 0.90
N ILE A 68 -5.51 -9.29 0.57
CA ILE A 68 -6.80 -9.08 1.25
C ILE A 68 -7.42 -10.43 1.58
#